data_AF-A0A526S6E1-F1
#
_entry.id   AF-A0A526S6E1-F1
#
_cell.length_a   1.000
_cell.length_b   1.000
_cell.length_c   1.000
_cell.angle_alpha   90.00
_cell.angle_beta   90.00
_cell.angle_gamma   90.00
#
_symmetry.space_group_name_H-M   'P 1'
#
loop_
_entity.id
_entity.type
_entity.pdbx_description
1 polymer ?
#
loop_
_entity_poly.entity_id
_entity_poly.type
_entity_poly.pdbx_seq_one_letter_code
_entity_poly.pdbx_strand_id
1 'polypeptide(L)'
;REYVELKQDEAADAVGISRSAISQIENGRRKVDAVELGNFARLYGQTIEYLTGEAATEQLPASVTALARAAKGLSDADREELLRFAEFLQARPAKRTDNG
;
A
#
# COMPACT_ATOMS: atom_id res chain seq x y z
N ARG A 1 -11.69 5.75 3.53
CA ARG A 1 -12.98 6.41 3.29
C ARG A 1 -12.88 7.45 2.17
N GLU A 2 -12.09 8.53 2.32
CA GLU A 2 -12.04 9.62 1.32
C GLU A 2 -11.51 9.17 -0.06
N TYR A 3 -10.56 8.24 -0.09
CA TYR A 3 -10.04 7.64 -1.33
C TYR A 3 -11.10 6.92 -2.19
N VAL A 4 -12.20 6.46 -1.56
CA VAL A 4 -13.34 5.84 -2.26
C VAL A 4 -14.57 6.76 -2.27
N GLU A 5 -14.37 8.06 -2.02
CA GLU A 5 -15.38 9.12 -2.06
C GLU A 5 -16.63 8.90 -1.18
N LEU A 6 -16.54 8.03 -0.17
CA LEU A 6 -17.66 7.76 0.74
C LEU A 6 -17.81 8.86 1.79
N LYS A 7 -19.04 9.29 2.04
CA LYS A 7 -19.39 10.12 3.20
C LYS A 7 -19.49 9.26 4.47
N GLN A 8 -19.47 9.91 5.64
CA GLN A 8 -19.50 9.21 6.93
C GLN A 8 -20.84 8.52 7.21
N ASP A 9 -21.95 9.06 6.71
CA ASP A 9 -23.28 8.44 6.75
C ASP A 9 -23.34 7.18 5.89
N GLU A 10 -22.82 7.22 4.67
CA GLU A 10 -22.76 6.04 3.78
C GLU A 10 -21.89 4.93 4.38
N ALA A 11 -20.75 5.28 5.00
CA ALA A 11 -19.91 4.31 5.69
C ALA A 11 -20.54 3.75 6.96
N ALA A 12 -21.27 4.60 7.70
CA ALA A 12 -22.00 4.21 8.91
C ALA A 12 -23.06 3.15 8.59
N ASP A 13 -23.87 3.41 7.55
CA ASP A 13 -24.93 2.50 7.11
C ASP A 13 -24.37 1.16 6.63
N ALA A 14 -23.26 1.18 5.87
CA ALA A 14 -22.63 -0.03 5.36
C ALA A 14 -21.98 -0.90 6.46
N VAL A 15 -21.45 -0.27 7.52
CA VAL A 15 -20.79 -0.99 8.64
C VAL A 15 -21.79 -1.36 9.74
N GLY A 16 -22.96 -0.72 9.79
CA GLY A 16 -23.99 -0.95 10.79
C GLY A 16 -23.74 -0.21 12.11
N ILE A 17 -23.08 0.95 12.07
CA ILE A 17 -22.77 1.77 13.25
C ILE A 17 -23.29 3.20 13.06
N SER A 18 -23.32 4.01 14.12
CA SER A 18 -23.75 5.40 13.97
C SER A 18 -22.70 6.26 13.26
N ARG A 19 -23.13 7.31 12.54
CA ARG A 19 -22.24 8.35 11.99
C ARG A 19 -21.32 8.97 13.06
N SER A 20 -21.83 9.13 14.28
CA SER A 20 -21.02 9.59 15.42
C SER A 20 -19.91 8.59 15.75
N ALA A 21 -20.19 7.29 15.73
CA ALA A 21 -19.19 6.25 15.93
C ALA A 21 -18.10 6.29 14.86
N ILE A 22 -18.45 6.47 13.57
CA ILE A 22 -17.48 6.69 12.49
C ILE A 22 -16.57 7.88 12.82
N SER A 23 -17.14 9.03 13.17
CA SER A 23 -16.35 10.21 13.52
C SER A 23 -15.41 9.97 14.71
N GLN A 24 -15.87 9.27 15.77
CA GLN A 24 -15.03 8.96 16.93
C GLN A 24 -13.90 7.98 16.57
N ILE A 25 -14.16 7.00 15.68
CA ILE A 25 -13.14 6.07 15.16
C ILE A 25 -12.09 6.84 14.35
N GLU A 26 -12.51 7.68 13.39
CA GLU A 26 -11.60 8.45 12.53
C GLU A 26 -10.74 9.45 13.32
N ASN A 27 -11.25 9.96 14.45
CA ASN A 27 -10.51 10.82 15.36
C ASN A 27 -9.75 10.05 16.46
N GLY A 28 -9.70 8.72 16.39
CA GLY A 28 -8.95 7.85 17.32
C GLY A 28 -9.51 7.77 18.74
N ARG A 29 -10.72 8.29 18.98
CA ARG A 29 -11.38 8.34 20.30
C ARG A 29 -12.17 7.07 20.64
N ARG A 30 -12.48 6.25 19.64
CA ARG A 30 -13.16 4.95 19.80
C ARG A 30 -12.36 3.85 19.10
N LYS A 31 -12.21 2.71 19.76
CA LYS A 31 -11.62 1.50 19.17
C LYS A 31 -12.61 0.81 18.23
N VAL A 32 -12.08 0.08 17.26
CA VAL A 32 -12.84 -0.72 16.30
C VAL A 32 -12.73 -2.18 16.74
N ASP A 33 -13.85 -2.90 16.80
CA ASP A 33 -13.81 -4.34 17.06
C ASP A 33 -13.48 -5.15 15.78
N ALA A 34 -13.26 -6.46 15.94
CA ALA A 34 -12.85 -7.31 14.82
C ALA A 34 -13.91 -7.42 13.71
N VAL A 35 -15.20 -7.37 14.05
CA VAL A 35 -16.30 -7.48 13.09
C VAL A 35 -16.41 -6.17 12.30
N GLU A 36 -16.38 -5.04 13.00
CA GLU A 36 -16.35 -3.70 12.40
C GLU A 36 -15.13 -3.54 11.49
N LEU A 37 -13.95 -3.97 11.92
CA LEU A 37 -12.71 -3.91 11.14
C LEU A 37 -12.79 -4.71 9.85
N GLY A 38 -13.36 -5.92 9.91
CA GLY A 38 -13.62 -6.73 8.71
C GLY A 38 -14.64 -6.08 7.76
N ASN A 39 -15.66 -5.39 8.29
CA ASN A 39 -16.61 -4.63 7.49
C ASN A 39 -15.95 -3.42 6.81
N PHE A 40 -15.10 -2.68 7.52
CA PHE A 40 -14.33 -1.58 6.94
C PHE A 40 -13.38 -2.05 5.83
N ALA A 41 -12.67 -3.16 6.03
CA ALA A 41 -11.80 -3.75 5.02
C ALA A 41 -12.56 -4.04 3.72
N ARG A 42 -13.72 -4.70 3.82
CA ARG A 42 -14.60 -4.97 2.67
C ARG A 42 -15.12 -3.68 2.02
N LEU A 43 -15.62 -2.75 2.82
CA LEU A 43 -16.20 -1.49 2.33
C LEU A 43 -15.17 -0.66 1.55
N TYR A 44 -13.93 -0.60 2.03
CA TYR A 44 -12.88 0.22 1.42
C TYR A 44 -12.05 -0.51 0.37
N GLY A 45 -12.31 -1.80 0.12
CA GLY A 45 -11.51 -2.62 -0.80
C GLY A 45 -10.06 -2.75 -0.34
N GLN A 46 -9.82 -2.80 0.97
CA GLN A 46 -8.49 -2.87 1.58
C GLN A 46 -8.37 -4.12 2.44
N THR A 47 -7.14 -4.54 2.70
CA THR A 47 -6.89 -5.61 3.66
C THR A 47 -6.97 -5.09 5.09
N ILE A 48 -7.18 -5.98 6.05
CA ILE A 48 -7.18 -5.62 7.48
C ILE A 48 -5.81 -5.04 7.86
N GLU A 49 -4.75 -5.66 7.37
CA GLU A 49 -3.37 -5.23 7.61
C GLU A 49 -3.14 -3.80 7.09
N TYR A 50 -3.70 -3.45 5.93
CA TYR A 50 -3.63 -2.07 5.43
C TYR A 50 -4.31 -1.08 6.40
N LEU A 51 -5.48 -1.43 6.92
CA LEU A 51 -6.22 -0.57 7.86
C LEU A 51 -5.56 -0.46 9.24
N THR A 52 -4.86 -1.51 9.70
CA THR A 52 -4.13 -1.49 10.98
C THR A 52 -2.73 -0.89 10.84
N GLY A 53 -2.28 -0.61 9.61
CA GLY A 53 -0.90 -0.18 9.33
C GLY A 53 0.12 -1.33 9.44
N GLU A 54 -0.35 -2.57 9.50
CA GLU A 54 0.45 -3.79 9.56
C GLU A 54 0.61 -4.45 8.18
N ALA A 55 0.07 -3.83 7.12
CA ALA A 55 0.28 -4.30 5.75
C ALA A 55 1.76 -4.51 5.57
N ALA A 56 2.13 -5.74 5.21
CA ALA A 56 3.50 -6.04 4.86
C ALA A 56 3.86 -5.04 3.76
N THR A 57 4.69 -4.06 4.10
CA THR A 57 5.54 -3.46 3.10
C THR A 57 6.32 -4.67 2.60
N GLU A 58 6.07 -5.09 1.36
CA GLU A 58 6.91 -6.13 0.76
C GLU A 58 8.33 -5.75 1.09
N GLN A 59 9.01 -6.56 1.89
CA GLN A 59 10.38 -6.28 2.30
C GLN A 59 11.20 -6.42 1.03
N LEU A 60 11.37 -5.30 0.33
CA LEU A 60 12.16 -5.24 -0.87
C LEU A 60 13.54 -5.78 -0.51
N PRO A 61 14.14 -6.62 -1.37
CA PRO A 61 15.51 -7.08 -1.16
C PRO A 61 16.41 -5.89 -0.82
N ALA A 62 17.40 -6.11 0.06
CA ALA A 62 18.27 -5.03 0.52
C ALA A 62 18.91 -4.24 -0.66
N SER A 63 19.18 -4.94 -1.77
CA SER A 63 19.65 -4.35 -3.03
C SER A 63 18.63 -3.39 -3.67
N VAL A 64 17.35 -3.75 -3.72
CA VAL A 64 16.28 -2.91 -4.28
C VAL A 64 16.05 -1.70 -3.38
N THR A 65 16.08 -1.88 -2.06
CA THR A 65 15.98 -0.76 -1.12
C THR A 65 17.17 0.20 -1.24
N ALA A 66 18.39 -0.32 -1.40
CA ALA A 66 19.58 0.50 -1.63
C ALA A 66 19.49 1.27 -2.96
N LEU A 67 19.00 0.62 -4.03
CA LEU A 67 18.78 1.25 -5.32
C LEU A 67 17.76 2.39 -5.23
N ALA A 68 16.64 2.18 -4.52
CA ALA A 68 15.63 3.22 -4.30
C ALA A 68 16.19 4.43 -3.55
N ARG A 69 17.07 4.22 -2.56
CA ARG A 69 17.76 5.31 -1.85
C ARG A 69 18.70 6.08 -2.77
N ALA A 70 19.48 5.39 -3.60
CA ALA A 70 20.37 6.02 -4.56
C ALA A 70 19.60 6.83 -5.62
N ALA A 71 18.51 6.26 -6.14
CA ALA A 71 17.65 6.90 -7.13
C ALA A 71 17.03 8.22 -6.63
N LYS A 72 16.82 8.37 -5.32
CA LYS A 72 16.28 9.62 -4.73
C LYS A 72 17.16 10.85 -5.00
N GLY A 73 18.47 10.67 -5.18
CA GLY A 73 19.40 11.77 -5.49
C GLY A 73 19.54 12.09 -6.98
N LEU A 74 18.95 11.27 -7.85
CA LEU A 74 19.05 11.41 -9.30
C LEU A 74 18.05 12.44 -9.85
N SER A 75 18.43 13.06 -10.98
CA SER A 75 17.51 13.87 -11.78
C SER A 75 16.40 13.01 -12.39
N ASP A 76 15.32 13.63 -12.87
CA ASP A 76 14.23 12.89 -13.50
C ASP A 76 14.71 12.13 -14.75
N ALA A 77 15.56 12.76 -15.57
CA ALA A 77 16.15 12.14 -16.75
C ALA A 77 17.01 10.90 -16.39
N ASP A 78 17.81 10.98 -15.33
CA ASP A 78 18.65 9.86 -14.87
C ASP A 78 17.79 8.72 -14.28
N ARG A 79 16.66 9.04 -13.64
CA ARG A 79 15.71 8.02 -13.16
C ARG A 79 15.02 7.30 -14.32
N GLU A 80 14.69 8.02 -15.38
CA GLU A 80 14.16 7.40 -16.60
C GLU A 80 15.21 6.49 -17.27
N GLU A 81 16.48 6.89 -17.31
CA GLU A 81 17.58 6.02 -17.77
C GLU A 81 17.70 4.75 -16.92
N LEU A 82 17.65 4.89 -15.61
CA LEU A 82 17.70 3.76 -14.69
C LEU A 82 16.53 2.79 -14.91
N LEU A 83 15.32 3.31 -15.15
CA LEU A 83 14.15 2.51 -15.47
C LEU A 83 14.33 1.74 -16.79
N ARG A 84 14.75 2.42 -17.86
CA ARG A 84 15.02 1.76 -19.16
C ARG A 84 16.06 0.65 -19.04
N PHE A 85 17.08 0.85 -18.20
CA PHE A 85 18.09 -0.17 -17.98
C PHE A 85 17.54 -1.39 -17.22
N ALA A 86 16.69 -1.16 -16.20
CA ALA A 86 16.02 -2.25 -15.50
C ALA A 86 15.12 -3.07 -16.44
N GLU A 87 14.35 -2.40 -17.29
CA GLU A 87 13.51 -3.03 -18.33
C GLU A 87 14.35 -3.85 -19.32
N PHE A 88 15.49 -3.31 -19.76
CA PHE A 88 16.44 -4.04 -20.61
C PHE A 88 16.97 -5.32 -19.94
N LEU A 89 17.30 -5.27 -18.64
CA LEU A 89 17.74 -6.46 -17.90
C LEU A 89 16.64 -7.51 -17.75
N GLN A 90 15.38 -7.09 -17.61
CA GLN A 90 14.22 -7.99 -17.55
C GLN A 90 13.93 -8.66 -18.88
N ALA A 91 14.06 -7.93 -20.00
CA ALA A 91 13.84 -8.45 -21.35
C ALA A 91 14.97 -9.36 -21.85
N ARG A 92 16.13 -9.34 -21.19
CA ARG A 92 17.29 -10.17 -21.57
C ARG A 92 17.02 -11.65 -21.25
N PRO A 93 17.18 -12.58 -22.20
CA PRO A 93 17.13 -14.01 -21.89
C PRO A 93 18.25 -14.35 -20.90
N ALA A 94 17.90 -15.06 -19.83
CA ALA A 94 18.84 -15.44 -18.78
C ALA A 94 20.02 -16.19 -19.40
N LYS A 95 21.20 -15.57 -19.39
CA LYS A 95 22.44 -16.22 -19.80
C LYS A 95 22.70 -17.33 -18.77
N ARG A 96 22.55 -18.59 -19.18
CA ARG A 96 22.95 -19.78 -18.42
C ARG A 96 24.36 -19.51 -17.88
N THR A 97 24.48 -19.36 -16.56
CA THR A 97 25.78 -19.31 -15.90
C THR A 97 26.37 -20.71 -16.03
N ASP A 98 27.36 -20.83 -16.90
CA ASP A 98 28.21 -22.01 -17.01
C ASP A 98 29.07 -22.07 -15.76
N ASN A 99 28.90 -23.12 -14.96
CA ASN A 99 29.77 -23.43 -13.83
C ASN A 99 31.03 -24.10 -14.39
N GLY A 100 32.14 -23.35 -14.39
CA GLY A 100 33.50 -23.90 -14.45
C GLY A 100 34.08 -24.00 -13.06
#